data_AF-A0A7C4GB57-F1
#
_entry.id   AF-A0A7C4GB57-F1
#
_cell.length_a   1.000
_cell.length_b   1.000
_cell.length_c   1.000
_cell.angle_alpha   90.00
_cell.angle_beta   90.00
_cell.angle_gamma   90.00
#
_symmetry.space_group_name_H-M   'P 1'
#
loop_
_entity.id
_entity.type
_entity.pdbx_description
1 polymer ?
#
loop_
_entity_poly.entity_id
_entity_poly.type
_entity_poly.pdbx_seq_one_letter_code
_entity_poly.pdbx_strand_id
1 'polypeptide(L)'
;MSQARRLLLLAVALVFWGPVLGILGTALYLRSPVYRRHCAAVLTRHLGLPSEIGGITPLSRRAREFRDVRIWLPERRDDAAFCERAVARLTPTPADRNAWELELTGGRCEISTRTWLREDYRFVLESGLRPGFDPDGPRRVTFRGFDVAFERGQFAMTLSAAQGVVAFDDPTAGRAVIDCRTFNGHTTTEPVTLSARFSPQTRGVRLDSVELVVPRLPIGLVGLRDLAGVGLESGRFEGRLSYGESDGGRTVTVRGRVQGVPLAELTAGLMPQAWHGEGELELDELTLRDDRFECVRLRGVLTGLLLGDLLAPLGGGEAGGTVTLRVMSAEVSRRGIERLVVSGRCDDVSLAGLTQGLGHGTMTGRARVVIQDLTVIDNRLASLDADLFVEPMQEGRPNWIDRALLAELLERALGVRLPAFVPLPERLEYSALGARLEVRDEVLQVFGSHGPRRKTILTVRIADTDLPLVFEPENPIPLAPWLAALRARAAEDLHARLAALAPTDPVRRLWEGRPPAGAPAPEPAHAPHR
;
A
#
# COMPACT_ATOMS: atom_id res chain seq x y z
N MET A 1 -37.64 -59.94 58.30
CA MET A 1 -36.28 -59.40 58.06
C MET A 1 -35.88 -58.56 59.27
N SER A 2 -34.73 -58.86 59.91
CA SER A 2 -34.25 -58.09 61.07
C SER A 2 -33.95 -56.63 60.69
N GLN A 3 -34.17 -55.70 61.62
CA GLN A 3 -33.91 -54.27 61.45
C GLN A 3 -32.46 -53.99 60.99
N ALA A 4 -31.50 -54.81 61.44
CA ALA A 4 -30.10 -54.78 61.00
C ALA A 4 -29.92 -55.08 59.51
N ARG A 5 -30.67 -56.04 58.92
CA ARG A 5 -30.60 -56.32 57.48
C ARG A 5 -31.15 -55.18 56.63
N ARG A 6 -32.19 -54.48 57.11
CA ARG A 6 -32.74 -53.30 56.43
C ARG A 6 -31.74 -52.14 56.45
N LEU A 7 -31.09 -51.89 57.58
CA LEU A 7 -30.04 -50.85 57.70
C LEU A 7 -28.81 -51.16 56.84
N LEU A 8 -28.36 -52.42 56.81
CA LEU A 8 -27.25 -52.85 55.96
C LEU A 8 -27.57 -52.66 54.46
N LEU A 9 -28.76 -53.08 54.02
CA LEU A 9 -29.20 -52.89 52.62
C LEU A 9 -29.31 -51.41 52.24
N LEU A 10 -29.75 -50.56 53.16
CA LEU A 10 -29.87 -49.12 52.93
C LEU A 10 -28.49 -48.43 52.88
N ALA A 11 -27.55 -48.85 53.73
CA ALA A 11 -26.17 -48.39 53.70
C ALA A 11 -25.45 -48.84 52.40
N VAL A 12 -25.62 -50.10 51.99
CA VAL A 12 -25.08 -50.61 50.73
C VAL A 12 -25.71 -49.88 49.55
N ALA A 13 -27.03 -49.66 49.55
CA ALA A 13 -27.72 -48.89 48.53
C ALA A 13 -27.19 -47.44 48.46
N LEU A 14 -26.96 -46.77 49.60
CA LEU A 14 -26.42 -45.40 49.62
C LEU A 14 -24.98 -45.35 49.10
N VAL A 15 -24.14 -46.33 49.43
CA VAL A 15 -22.75 -46.41 48.96
C VAL A 15 -22.67 -46.69 47.46
N PHE A 16 -23.57 -47.54 46.92
CA PHE A 16 -23.60 -47.85 45.50
C PHE A 16 -24.33 -46.78 44.67
N TRP A 17 -25.50 -46.31 45.10
CA TRP A 17 -26.32 -45.34 44.36
C TRP A 17 -25.94 -43.89 44.62
N GLY A 18 -25.37 -43.57 45.78
CA GLY A 18 -24.96 -42.20 46.13
C GLY A 18 -23.99 -41.58 45.10
N PRO A 19 -22.91 -42.28 44.70
CA PRO A 19 -22.02 -41.80 43.65
C PRO A 19 -22.71 -41.69 42.28
N VAL A 20 -23.58 -42.63 41.93
CA VAL A 20 -24.32 -42.62 40.65
C VAL A 20 -25.29 -41.44 40.59
N LEU A 21 -26.07 -41.24 41.64
CA LEU A 21 -27.00 -40.10 41.78
C LEU A 21 -26.23 -38.77 41.85
N GLY A 22 -25.07 -38.74 42.51
CA GLY A 22 -24.19 -37.58 42.54
C GLY A 22 -23.65 -37.22 41.15
N ILE A 23 -23.18 -38.21 40.38
CA ILE A 23 -22.71 -38.02 39.01
C ILE A 23 -23.88 -37.57 38.11
N LEU A 24 -25.03 -38.24 38.20
CA LEU A 24 -26.22 -37.90 37.42
C LEU A 24 -26.73 -36.50 37.75
N GLY A 25 -26.83 -36.16 39.05
CA GLY A 25 -27.22 -34.84 39.52
C GLY A 25 -26.26 -33.74 39.05
N THR A 26 -24.95 -34.00 39.10
CA THR A 26 -23.95 -33.08 38.57
C THR A 26 -24.08 -32.90 37.06
N ALA A 27 -24.27 -33.99 36.31
CA ALA A 27 -24.46 -33.94 34.86
C ALA A 27 -25.74 -33.19 34.47
N LEU A 28 -26.85 -33.39 35.20
CA LEU A 28 -28.11 -32.66 35.03
C LEU A 28 -27.95 -31.17 35.38
N TYR A 29 -27.26 -30.87 36.48
CA TYR A 29 -26.96 -29.48 36.88
C TYR A 29 -26.14 -28.75 35.81
N LEU A 30 -25.10 -29.38 35.27
CA LEU A 30 -24.24 -28.79 34.24
C LEU A 30 -24.98 -28.56 32.90
N ARG A 31 -26.09 -29.25 32.66
CA ARG A 31 -26.98 -29.04 31.49
C ARG A 31 -28.16 -28.11 31.80
N SER A 32 -28.32 -27.68 33.06
CA SER A 32 -29.48 -26.91 33.48
C SER A 32 -29.45 -25.47 32.94
N PRO A 33 -30.63 -24.86 32.69
CA PRO A 33 -30.72 -23.44 32.35
C PRO A 33 -30.12 -22.51 33.42
N VAL A 34 -30.13 -22.93 34.68
CA VAL A 34 -29.55 -22.17 35.81
C VAL A 34 -28.03 -22.07 35.66
N TYR A 35 -27.36 -23.20 35.43
CA TYR A 35 -25.92 -23.23 35.22
C TYR A 35 -25.53 -22.46 33.94
N ARG A 36 -26.32 -22.61 32.88
CA ARG A 36 -26.13 -21.84 31.63
C ARG A 36 -26.19 -20.33 31.84
N ARG A 37 -27.21 -19.83 32.56
CA ARG A 37 -27.33 -18.40 32.91
C ARG A 37 -26.19 -17.93 33.80
N HIS A 38 -25.75 -18.76 34.74
CA HIS A 38 -24.58 -18.46 35.58
C HIS A 38 -23.31 -18.29 34.73
N CYS A 39 -23.03 -19.23 33.83
CA CYS A 39 -21.88 -19.11 32.91
C CYS A 39 -21.99 -17.88 32.00
N ALA A 40 -23.17 -17.58 31.46
CA ALA A 40 -23.40 -16.38 30.64
C ALA A 40 -23.17 -15.07 31.44
N ALA A 41 -23.57 -15.04 32.72
CA ALA A 41 -23.33 -13.90 33.60
C ALA A 41 -21.83 -13.75 33.94
N VAL A 42 -21.11 -14.85 34.14
CA VAL A 42 -19.65 -14.84 34.32
C VAL A 42 -18.95 -14.33 33.07
N LEU A 43 -19.32 -14.83 31.89
CA LEU A 43 -18.78 -14.36 30.62
C LEU A 43 -19.06 -12.86 30.40
N THR A 44 -20.30 -12.42 30.68
CA THR A 44 -20.70 -11.01 30.61
C THR A 44 -19.85 -10.13 31.52
N ARG A 45 -19.53 -10.60 32.74
CA ARG A 45 -18.69 -9.87 33.68
C ARG A 45 -17.23 -9.78 33.21
N HIS A 46 -16.68 -10.88 32.69
CA HIS A 46 -15.29 -10.91 32.23
C HIS A 46 -15.08 -10.06 30.98
N LEU A 47 -16.01 -10.14 30.02
CA LEU A 47 -15.93 -9.34 28.80
C LEU A 47 -16.41 -7.91 29.03
N GLY A 48 -17.23 -7.64 30.05
CA GLY A 48 -17.94 -6.36 30.14
C GLY A 48 -19.02 -6.16 29.06
N LEU A 49 -19.32 -7.19 28.27
CA LEU A 49 -20.28 -7.17 27.16
C LEU A 49 -21.43 -8.15 27.42
N PRO A 50 -22.69 -7.77 27.14
CA PRO A 50 -23.83 -8.68 27.27
C PRO A 50 -23.60 -9.97 26.49
N SER A 51 -23.63 -11.11 27.18
CA SER A 51 -23.32 -12.41 26.59
C SER A 51 -24.44 -13.43 26.82
N GLU A 52 -24.64 -14.31 25.85
CA GLU A 52 -25.58 -15.42 25.90
C GLU A 52 -24.91 -16.72 25.45
N ILE A 53 -25.34 -17.84 26.02
CA ILE A 53 -24.86 -19.19 25.70
C ILE A 53 -26.10 -20.04 25.43
N GLY A 54 -26.20 -20.64 24.23
CA GLY A 54 -27.32 -21.50 23.86
C GLY A 54 -27.29 -22.85 24.56
N GLY A 55 -26.12 -23.48 24.64
CA GLY A 55 -25.94 -24.80 25.24
C GLY A 55 -24.58 -24.99 25.93
N ILE A 56 -24.55 -25.89 26.93
CA ILE A 56 -23.32 -26.31 27.59
C ILE A 56 -23.26 -27.84 27.60
N THR A 57 -22.16 -28.39 27.10
CA THR A 57 -21.88 -29.82 27.13
C THR A 57 -20.60 -30.07 27.92
N PRO A 58 -20.66 -30.76 29.08
CA PRO A 58 -19.45 -31.18 29.77
C PRO A 58 -18.76 -32.28 28.95
N LEU A 59 -17.52 -32.03 28.51
CA LEU A 59 -16.72 -33.02 27.78
C LEU A 59 -15.91 -33.88 28.74
N SER A 60 -15.31 -33.26 29.76
CA SER A 60 -14.57 -33.94 30.82
C SER A 60 -14.55 -33.10 32.10
N ARG A 61 -13.89 -33.58 33.16
CA ARG A 61 -13.65 -32.77 34.37
C ARG A 61 -12.81 -31.51 34.09
N ARG A 62 -12.06 -31.50 32.99
CA ARG A 62 -11.12 -30.44 32.60
C ARG A 62 -11.53 -29.72 31.32
N ALA A 63 -12.63 -30.11 30.68
CA ALA A 63 -13.04 -29.55 29.40
C ALA A 63 -14.54 -29.33 29.34
N ARG A 64 -14.95 -28.16 28.85
CA ARG A 64 -16.35 -27.78 28.67
C ARG A 64 -16.55 -27.20 27.28
N GLU A 65 -17.63 -27.62 26.64
CA GLU A 65 -18.08 -27.08 25.37
C GLU A 65 -19.27 -26.16 25.60
N PHE A 66 -19.20 -24.97 25.01
CA PHE A 66 -20.26 -23.98 24.94
C PHE A 66 -20.71 -23.88 23.48
N ARG A 67 -22.02 -23.85 23.26
CA ARG A 67 -22.63 -23.74 21.92
C ARG A 67 -23.43 -22.47 21.80
N ASP A 68 -23.46 -21.93 20.59
CA ASP A 68 -24.20 -20.72 20.22
C ASP A 68 -23.89 -19.56 21.17
N VAL A 69 -22.59 -19.27 21.36
CA VAL A 69 -22.14 -18.17 22.20
C VAL A 69 -22.33 -16.88 21.43
N ARG A 70 -23.14 -15.96 21.97
CA ARG A 70 -23.41 -14.64 21.38
C ARG A 70 -22.93 -13.55 22.32
N ILE A 71 -22.21 -12.59 21.77
CA ILE A 71 -21.72 -11.42 22.47
C ILE A 71 -22.29 -10.22 21.73
N TRP A 72 -22.94 -9.34 22.48
CA TRP A 72 -23.57 -8.15 21.94
C TRP A 72 -22.80 -6.90 22.36
N LEU A 73 -23.02 -5.83 21.62
CA LEU A 73 -22.70 -4.49 22.11
C LEU A 73 -23.48 -4.15 23.40
N PRO A 74 -23.05 -3.11 24.13
CA PRO A 74 -23.86 -2.53 25.21
C PRO A 74 -25.32 -2.33 24.77
N GLU A 75 -26.26 -2.56 25.69
CA GLU A 75 -27.71 -2.46 25.44
C GLU A 75 -28.27 -3.43 24.38
N ARG A 76 -27.46 -4.40 23.91
CA ARG A 76 -27.83 -5.36 22.85
C ARG A 76 -28.19 -4.69 21.52
N ARG A 77 -27.51 -3.59 21.19
CA ARG A 77 -27.75 -2.86 19.93
C ARG A 77 -27.43 -3.72 18.70
N ASP A 78 -26.35 -4.49 18.75
CA ASP A 78 -25.90 -5.32 17.63
C ASP A 78 -25.07 -6.53 18.10
N ASP A 79 -24.98 -7.56 17.26
CA ASP A 79 -24.14 -8.75 17.46
C ASP A 79 -22.66 -8.35 17.26
N ALA A 80 -21.86 -8.35 18.32
CA ALA A 80 -20.42 -8.10 18.22
C ALA A 80 -19.66 -9.35 17.79
N ALA A 81 -20.04 -10.50 18.35
CA ALA A 81 -19.46 -11.78 17.98
C ALA A 81 -20.45 -12.92 18.20
N PHE A 82 -20.38 -13.91 17.31
CA PHE A 82 -21.07 -15.18 17.43
C PHE A 82 -20.07 -16.31 17.24
N CYS A 83 -20.15 -17.32 18.10
CA CYS A 83 -19.37 -18.53 18.00
C CYS A 83 -20.29 -19.75 18.10
N GLU A 84 -20.24 -20.62 17.10
CA GLU A 84 -21.04 -21.84 17.06
C GLU A 84 -20.61 -22.79 18.17
N ARG A 85 -19.30 -22.94 18.36
CA ARG A 85 -18.72 -23.87 19.33
C ARG A 85 -17.45 -23.31 19.95
N ALA A 86 -17.45 -23.16 21.28
CA ALA A 86 -16.29 -22.79 22.07
C ALA A 86 -15.96 -23.89 23.08
N VAL A 87 -14.71 -24.37 23.11
CA VAL A 87 -14.24 -25.41 24.01
C VAL A 87 -13.16 -24.84 24.93
N ALA A 88 -13.46 -24.73 26.21
CA ALA A 88 -12.47 -24.37 27.23
C ALA A 88 -11.84 -25.64 27.79
N ARG A 89 -10.50 -25.75 27.77
CA ARG A 89 -9.74 -26.87 28.34
C ARG A 89 -8.73 -26.39 29.36
N LEU A 90 -8.69 -27.03 30.52
CA LEU A 90 -7.63 -26.86 31.50
C LEU A 90 -6.37 -27.58 31.02
N THR A 91 -5.28 -26.82 30.88
CA THR A 91 -3.96 -27.27 30.42
C THR A 91 -2.91 -26.85 31.44
N PRO A 92 -2.83 -27.54 32.61
CA PRO A 92 -1.94 -27.15 33.70
C PRO A 92 -0.48 -27.15 33.25
N THR A 93 0.28 -26.16 33.72
CA THR A 93 1.71 -26.04 33.49
C THR A 93 2.48 -26.02 34.82
N PRO A 94 3.81 -26.22 34.82
CA PRO A 94 4.60 -26.14 36.05
C PRO A 94 4.46 -24.80 36.78
N ALA A 95 4.27 -23.71 36.02
CA ALA A 95 4.13 -22.35 36.56
C ALA A 95 2.70 -22.03 37.01
N ASP A 96 1.69 -22.64 36.39
CA ASP A 96 0.28 -22.37 36.68
C ASP A 96 -0.58 -23.63 36.54
N ARG A 97 -1.14 -24.08 37.67
CA ARG A 97 -1.99 -25.27 37.75
C ARG A 97 -3.40 -25.05 37.19
N ASN A 98 -3.82 -23.79 37.05
CA ASN A 98 -5.13 -23.39 36.59
C ASN A 98 -5.15 -22.90 35.14
N ALA A 99 -3.98 -22.91 34.48
CA ALA A 99 -3.82 -22.55 33.08
C ALA A 99 -4.87 -23.25 32.20
N TRP A 100 -5.51 -22.49 31.33
CA TRP A 100 -6.51 -23.01 30.40
C TRP A 100 -6.40 -22.36 29.04
N GLU A 101 -6.93 -23.05 28.04
CA GLU A 101 -6.93 -22.67 26.64
C GLU A 101 -8.37 -22.71 26.11
N LEU A 102 -8.63 -21.86 25.11
CA LEU A 102 -9.92 -21.75 24.46
C LEU A 102 -9.78 -22.14 22.98
N GLU A 103 -10.61 -23.06 22.51
CA GLU A 103 -10.72 -23.44 21.10
C GLU A 103 -12.09 -22.99 20.57
N LEU A 104 -12.10 -22.11 19.59
CA LEU A 104 -13.29 -21.57 18.95
C LEU A 104 -13.44 -22.18 17.55
N THR A 105 -14.61 -22.70 17.21
CA THR A 105 -14.89 -23.28 15.89
C THR A 105 -16.20 -22.73 15.37
N GLY A 106 -16.14 -22.16 14.16
CA GLY A 106 -17.28 -21.57 13.48
C GLY A 106 -17.76 -20.30 14.18
N GLY A 107 -18.14 -19.31 13.37
CA GLY A 107 -18.68 -18.07 13.89
C GLY A 107 -18.37 -16.86 13.05
N ARG A 108 -18.76 -15.71 13.56
CA ARG A 108 -18.49 -14.41 12.97
C ARG A 108 -18.06 -13.42 14.06
N CYS A 109 -17.13 -12.56 13.72
CA CYS A 109 -16.75 -11.41 14.53
C CYS A 109 -16.87 -10.19 13.63
N GLU A 110 -17.68 -9.22 14.04
CA GLU A 110 -17.82 -7.97 13.32
C GLU A 110 -17.18 -6.86 14.14
N ILE A 111 -16.43 -5.99 13.49
CA ILE A 111 -15.91 -4.75 14.05
C ILE A 111 -16.25 -3.67 13.02
N SER A 112 -17.43 -3.07 13.15
CA SER A 112 -18.01 -2.17 12.13
C SER A 112 -18.31 -0.79 12.70
N THR A 113 -18.06 0.28 11.94
CA THR A 113 -18.52 1.63 12.31
C THR A 113 -19.86 2.02 11.70
N ARG A 114 -20.52 1.13 10.92
CA ARG A 114 -21.82 1.45 10.32
C ARG A 114 -22.92 1.52 11.37
N THR A 115 -22.90 0.59 12.31
CA THR A 115 -23.93 0.44 13.36
C THR A 115 -23.40 0.74 14.76
N TRP A 116 -22.08 0.82 14.95
CA TRP A 116 -21.47 0.97 16.28
C TRP A 116 -21.11 2.41 16.60
N LEU A 117 -21.18 2.76 17.88
CA LEU A 117 -20.63 4.01 18.38
C LEU A 117 -19.10 3.93 18.38
N ARG A 118 -18.46 5.10 18.32
CA ARG A 118 -16.98 5.20 18.35
C ARG A 118 -16.36 4.52 19.57
N GLU A 119 -17.00 4.65 20.73
CA GLU A 119 -16.54 4.06 21.99
C GLU A 119 -16.66 2.54 22.01
N ASP A 120 -17.60 1.97 21.25
CA ASP A 120 -17.84 0.52 21.18
C ASP A 120 -16.65 -0.22 20.58
N TYR A 121 -15.97 0.37 19.58
CA TYR A 121 -14.83 -0.28 18.92
C TYR A 121 -13.71 -0.63 19.90
N ARG A 122 -13.25 0.40 20.64
CA ARG A 122 -12.17 0.24 21.61
C ARG A 122 -12.63 -0.67 22.73
N PHE A 123 -13.87 -0.50 23.17
CA PHE A 123 -14.46 -1.32 24.21
C PHE A 123 -14.50 -2.79 23.81
N VAL A 124 -14.96 -3.16 22.60
CA VAL A 124 -15.05 -4.55 22.14
C VAL A 124 -13.66 -5.18 21.97
N LEU A 125 -12.71 -4.44 21.39
CA LEU A 125 -11.33 -4.93 21.25
C LEU A 125 -10.66 -5.15 22.61
N GLU A 126 -10.83 -4.21 23.55
CA GLU A 126 -10.36 -4.35 24.92
C GLU A 126 -11.06 -5.51 25.65
N SER A 127 -12.38 -5.64 25.49
CA SER A 127 -13.20 -6.69 26.09
C SER A 127 -12.76 -8.09 25.64
N GLY A 128 -12.34 -8.24 24.38
CA GLY A 128 -11.84 -9.51 23.86
C GLY A 128 -10.41 -9.85 24.26
N LEU A 129 -9.52 -8.85 24.41
CA LEU A 129 -8.09 -9.08 24.65
C LEU A 129 -7.69 -9.00 26.13
N ARG A 130 -8.31 -8.09 26.90
CA ARG A 130 -7.99 -7.86 28.31
C ARG A 130 -8.07 -9.13 29.17
N PRO A 131 -9.08 -10.01 29.02
CA PRO A 131 -9.17 -11.21 29.85
C PRO A 131 -7.95 -12.13 29.74
N GLY A 132 -7.20 -12.10 28.64
CA GLY A 132 -5.97 -12.90 28.50
C GLY A 132 -4.80 -12.41 29.33
N PHE A 133 -4.84 -11.17 29.83
CA PHE A 133 -3.83 -10.62 30.74
C PHE A 133 -4.20 -10.80 32.22
N ASP A 134 -5.43 -11.23 32.51
CA ASP A 134 -5.83 -11.55 33.89
C ASP A 134 -5.13 -12.85 34.34
N PRO A 135 -4.72 -12.98 35.62
CA PRO A 135 -4.10 -14.20 36.12
C PRO A 135 -4.95 -15.47 35.95
N ASP A 136 -6.28 -15.31 35.90
CA ASP A 136 -7.25 -16.39 35.69
C ASP A 136 -7.70 -16.50 34.20
N GLY A 137 -7.04 -15.76 33.31
CA GLY A 137 -7.32 -15.66 31.89
C GLY A 137 -6.91 -16.87 31.05
N PRO A 138 -7.38 -16.97 29.79
CA PRO A 138 -6.89 -17.98 28.87
C PRO A 138 -5.44 -17.66 28.47
N ARG A 139 -4.55 -18.65 28.51
CA ARG A 139 -3.18 -18.51 28.00
C ARG A 139 -3.13 -18.45 26.47
N ARG A 140 -4.07 -19.15 25.83
CA ARG A 140 -4.15 -19.27 24.39
C ARG A 140 -5.60 -19.40 23.93
N VAL A 141 -5.94 -18.67 22.89
CA VAL A 141 -7.21 -18.77 22.17
C VAL A 141 -6.90 -19.18 20.74
N THR A 142 -7.35 -20.36 20.33
CA THR A 142 -7.26 -20.83 18.94
C THR A 142 -8.63 -20.72 18.31
N PHE A 143 -8.73 -20.24 17.08
CA PHE A 143 -10.00 -20.18 16.36
C PHE A 143 -9.87 -20.74 14.94
N ARG A 144 -10.96 -21.30 14.41
CA ARG A 144 -11.03 -21.90 13.07
C ARG A 144 -12.40 -21.68 12.44
N GLY A 145 -12.41 -21.38 11.14
CA GLY A 145 -13.64 -21.20 10.37
C GLY A 145 -14.43 -19.96 10.80
N PHE A 146 -13.73 -18.89 11.21
CA PHE A 146 -14.37 -17.64 11.61
C PHE A 146 -14.46 -16.67 10.44
N ASP A 147 -15.59 -16.01 10.29
CA ASP A 147 -15.72 -14.87 9.40
C ASP A 147 -15.44 -13.59 10.20
N VAL A 148 -14.36 -12.89 9.85
CA VAL A 148 -13.97 -11.64 10.50
C VAL A 148 -14.29 -10.50 9.54
N ALA A 149 -15.23 -9.65 9.92
CA ALA A 149 -15.54 -8.43 9.20
C ALA A 149 -14.98 -7.23 9.97
N PHE A 150 -14.19 -6.42 9.29
CA PHE A 150 -13.66 -5.16 9.78
C PHE A 150 -14.10 -4.05 8.85
N GLU A 151 -14.93 -3.14 9.33
CA GLU A 151 -15.39 -2.01 8.54
C GLU A 151 -15.23 -0.71 9.30
N ARG A 152 -14.54 0.26 8.71
CA ARG A 152 -14.33 1.56 9.32
C ARG A 152 -14.16 2.68 8.30
N GLY A 153 -15.12 3.58 8.23
CA GLY A 153 -15.12 4.67 7.26
C GLY A 153 -15.22 4.15 5.83
N GLN A 154 -14.19 4.37 5.02
CA GLN A 154 -14.10 3.85 3.64
C GLN A 154 -13.37 2.49 3.56
N PHE A 155 -12.60 2.13 4.59
CA PHE A 155 -11.86 0.88 4.61
C PHE A 155 -12.75 -0.28 5.07
N ALA A 156 -12.78 -1.35 4.28
CA ALA A 156 -13.45 -2.59 4.61
C ALA A 156 -12.53 -3.78 4.33
N MET A 157 -12.47 -4.70 5.28
CA MET A 157 -11.72 -5.94 5.20
C MET A 157 -12.57 -7.09 5.72
N THR A 158 -12.60 -8.18 4.97
CA THR A 158 -13.33 -9.40 5.33
C THR A 158 -12.39 -10.59 5.17
N LEU A 159 -12.21 -11.34 6.25
CA LEU A 159 -11.44 -12.57 6.29
C LEU A 159 -12.44 -13.72 6.46
N SER A 160 -12.68 -14.51 5.42
CA SER A 160 -13.63 -15.63 5.50
C SER A 160 -12.93 -16.94 5.82
N ALA A 161 -13.62 -17.79 6.59
CA ALA A 161 -13.08 -19.05 7.09
C ALA A 161 -11.69 -18.92 7.74
N ALA A 162 -11.46 -17.79 8.42
CA ALA A 162 -10.20 -17.47 9.07
C ALA A 162 -9.88 -18.46 10.19
N GLN A 163 -8.59 -18.70 10.38
CA GLN A 163 -8.06 -19.51 11.45
C GLN A 163 -6.89 -18.77 12.09
N GLY A 164 -6.65 -19.02 13.37
CA GLY A 164 -5.58 -18.28 14.04
C GLY A 164 -5.41 -18.63 15.49
N VAL A 165 -4.46 -17.93 16.09
CA VAL A 165 -4.09 -18.08 17.49
C VAL A 165 -3.84 -16.70 18.10
N VAL A 166 -4.38 -16.51 19.30
CA VAL A 166 -4.04 -15.41 20.20
C VAL A 166 -3.34 -16.01 21.41
N ALA A 167 -2.12 -15.57 21.69
CA ALA A 167 -1.27 -16.08 22.75
C ALA A 167 -0.96 -14.98 23.77
N PHE A 168 -1.05 -15.35 25.05
CA PHE A 168 -0.78 -14.52 26.22
C PHE A 168 0.31 -15.19 27.07
N ASP A 169 1.45 -15.48 26.44
CA ASP A 169 2.58 -16.15 27.09
C ASP A 169 3.33 -15.23 28.07
N ASP A 170 3.14 -13.91 27.94
CA ASP A 170 3.76 -12.87 28.76
C ASP A 170 2.66 -11.94 29.32
N PRO A 171 2.61 -11.67 30.64
CA PRO A 171 1.61 -10.77 31.23
C PRO A 171 1.72 -9.32 30.73
N THR A 172 2.82 -8.96 30.07
CA THR A 172 3.06 -7.62 29.52
C THR A 172 2.88 -7.55 28.00
N ALA A 173 2.73 -8.69 27.31
CA ALA A 173 2.64 -8.72 25.85
C ALA A 173 1.83 -9.91 25.32
N GLY A 174 0.85 -9.62 24.49
CA GLY A 174 0.08 -10.59 23.72
C GLY A 174 0.45 -10.58 22.24
N ARG A 175 0.17 -11.69 21.55
CA ARG A 175 0.38 -11.84 20.10
C ARG A 175 -0.83 -12.50 19.48
N ALA A 176 -1.25 -12.02 18.31
CA ALA A 176 -2.27 -12.66 17.50
C ALA A 176 -1.72 -12.94 16.09
N VAL A 177 -2.09 -14.09 15.53
CA VAL A 177 -1.84 -14.43 14.12
C VAL A 177 -3.12 -15.03 13.57
N ILE A 178 -3.57 -14.49 12.43
CA ILE A 178 -4.80 -14.87 11.73
C ILE A 178 -4.42 -15.15 10.28
N ASP A 179 -4.77 -16.33 9.78
CA ASP A 179 -4.62 -16.72 8.39
C ASP A 179 -6.00 -16.93 7.75
N CYS A 180 -6.16 -16.46 6.52
CA CYS A 180 -7.34 -16.76 5.72
C CYS A 180 -6.96 -17.01 4.26
N ARG A 181 -7.77 -17.81 3.55
CA ARG A 181 -7.63 -18.02 2.10
C ARG A 181 -8.65 -17.26 1.29
N THR A 182 -9.66 -16.69 1.93
CA THR A 182 -10.67 -15.85 1.28
C THR A 182 -10.62 -14.47 1.92
N PHE A 183 -10.10 -13.51 1.16
CA PHE A 183 -9.88 -12.13 1.58
C PHE A 183 -10.71 -11.20 0.70
N ASN A 184 -11.59 -10.38 1.27
CA ASN A 184 -12.47 -9.49 0.52
C ASN A 184 -13.25 -10.22 -0.60
N GLY A 185 -13.76 -11.41 -0.27
CA GLY A 185 -14.48 -12.29 -1.19
C GLY A 185 -13.62 -12.99 -2.24
N HIS A 186 -12.30 -12.74 -2.27
CA HIS A 186 -11.38 -13.32 -3.24
C HIS A 186 -10.62 -14.50 -2.66
N THR A 187 -10.66 -15.64 -3.35
CA THR A 187 -9.96 -16.86 -2.92
C THR A 187 -8.53 -16.87 -3.44
N THR A 188 -7.59 -17.16 -2.55
CA THR A 188 -6.14 -17.13 -2.78
C THR A 188 -5.53 -18.52 -2.56
N THR A 189 -4.46 -18.83 -3.30
CA THR A 189 -3.71 -20.08 -3.15
C THR A 189 -2.83 -20.06 -1.90
N GLU A 190 -2.13 -18.94 -1.71
CA GLU A 190 -1.36 -18.64 -0.51
C GLU A 190 -2.24 -17.85 0.46
N PRO A 191 -2.14 -18.09 1.78
CA PRO A 191 -2.98 -17.38 2.74
C PRO A 191 -2.58 -15.90 2.87
N VAL A 192 -3.57 -15.06 3.15
CA VAL A 192 -3.36 -13.74 3.73
C VAL A 192 -3.15 -13.92 5.23
N THR A 193 -2.09 -13.32 5.78
CA THR A 193 -1.74 -13.41 7.19
C THR A 193 -1.82 -12.03 7.84
N LEU A 194 -2.62 -11.91 8.89
CA LEU A 194 -2.68 -10.74 9.78
C LEU A 194 -2.03 -11.13 11.11
N SER A 195 -0.99 -10.41 11.52
CA SER A 195 -0.36 -10.56 12.82
C SER A 195 -0.44 -9.27 13.62
N ALA A 196 -0.57 -9.40 14.94
CA ALA A 196 -0.64 -8.25 15.84
C ALA A 196 0.16 -8.53 17.11
N ARG A 197 0.77 -7.48 17.66
CA ARG A 197 1.35 -7.43 18.99
C ARG A 197 0.65 -6.36 19.79
N PHE A 198 0.34 -6.66 21.04
CA PHE A 198 -0.39 -5.74 21.90
C PHE A 198 0.05 -5.89 23.36
N SER A 199 -0.11 -4.81 24.12
CA SER A 199 0.31 -4.73 25.52
C SER A 199 -0.80 -4.14 26.38
N PRO A 200 -0.95 -4.59 27.65
CA PRO A 200 -1.92 -4.01 28.56
C PRO A 200 -1.46 -2.60 28.98
N GLN A 201 -2.43 -1.71 29.18
CA GLN A 201 -2.26 -0.34 29.63
C GLN A 201 -3.16 -0.09 30.84
N THR A 202 -2.86 0.94 31.65
CA THR A 202 -3.69 1.32 32.80
C THR A 202 -5.16 1.56 32.42
N ARG A 203 -5.41 1.97 31.17
CA ARG A 203 -6.74 2.17 30.58
C ARG A 203 -6.90 1.37 29.27
N GLY A 204 -6.72 0.05 29.32
CA GLY A 204 -7.09 -0.85 28.21
C GLY A 204 -5.95 -1.64 27.61
N VAL A 205 -5.99 -1.85 26.30
CA VAL A 205 -4.96 -2.57 25.53
C VAL A 205 -4.45 -1.66 24.41
N ARG A 206 -3.13 -1.56 24.26
CA ARG A 206 -2.48 -0.87 23.13
C ARG A 206 -2.06 -1.90 22.10
N LEU A 207 -2.32 -1.60 20.82
CA LEU A 207 -1.78 -2.38 19.70
C LEU A 207 -0.42 -1.80 19.33
N ASP A 208 0.64 -2.49 19.74
CA ASP A 208 2.01 -2.03 19.51
C ASP A 208 2.39 -2.13 18.02
N SER A 209 1.95 -3.20 17.36
CA SER A 209 2.13 -3.37 15.91
C SER A 209 1.08 -4.26 15.29
N VAL A 210 0.67 -3.98 14.07
CA VAL A 210 -0.18 -4.83 13.23
C VAL A 210 0.47 -4.99 11.88
N GLU A 211 0.59 -6.22 11.38
CA GLU A 211 1.20 -6.52 10.09
C GLU A 211 0.27 -7.41 9.26
N LEU A 212 -0.06 -6.94 8.07
CA LEU A 212 -0.83 -7.65 7.07
C LEU A 212 0.10 -8.07 5.93
N VAL A 213 0.28 -9.37 5.75
CA VAL A 213 1.01 -9.96 4.63
C VAL A 213 0.00 -10.49 3.62
N VAL A 214 0.05 -9.94 2.41
CA VAL A 214 -0.85 -10.31 1.32
C VAL A 214 -0.05 -10.98 0.20
N PRO A 215 -0.55 -12.12 -0.33
CA PRO A 215 -0.02 -12.68 -1.55
C PRO A 215 -0.46 -11.80 -2.73
N ARG A 216 -0.09 -12.21 -3.94
CA ARG A 216 -0.46 -11.48 -5.17
C ARG A 216 -1.97 -11.37 -5.34
N LEU A 217 -2.51 -10.18 -5.04
CA LEU A 217 -3.93 -9.83 -5.06
C LEU A 217 -4.19 -8.61 -5.94
N PRO A 218 -5.40 -8.46 -6.53
CA PRO A 218 -5.81 -7.19 -7.12
C PRO A 218 -5.71 -6.02 -6.13
N ILE A 219 -5.15 -4.87 -6.56
CA ILE A 219 -4.88 -3.73 -5.67
C ILE A 219 -6.14 -3.20 -4.99
N GLY A 220 -7.24 -3.10 -5.74
CA GLY A 220 -8.52 -2.65 -5.22
C GLY A 220 -9.06 -3.47 -4.05
N LEU A 221 -8.60 -4.71 -3.85
CA LEU A 221 -8.99 -5.52 -2.68
C LEU A 221 -8.19 -5.19 -1.43
N VAL A 222 -6.97 -4.68 -1.55
CA VAL A 222 -6.07 -4.41 -0.40
C VAL A 222 -6.44 -3.10 0.30
N GLY A 223 -7.16 -2.20 -0.37
CA GLY A 223 -7.57 -0.91 0.20
C GLY A 223 -6.41 0.08 0.37
N LEU A 224 -5.36 -0.02 -0.47
CA LEU A 224 -4.21 0.91 -0.43
C LEU A 224 -4.62 2.37 -0.63
N ARG A 225 -5.69 2.61 -1.38
CA ARG A 225 -6.30 3.94 -1.53
C ARG A 225 -6.73 4.52 -0.20
N ASP A 226 -7.44 3.74 0.59
CA ASP A 226 -7.90 4.20 1.90
C ASP A 226 -6.72 4.34 2.85
N LEU A 227 -5.78 3.38 2.86
CA LEU A 227 -4.67 3.32 3.81
C LEU A 227 -3.53 4.32 3.55
N ALA A 228 -3.25 4.64 2.30
CA ALA A 228 -2.11 5.47 1.92
C ALA A 228 -2.49 6.68 1.05
N GLY A 229 -3.76 6.82 0.68
CA GLY A 229 -4.23 7.90 -0.21
C GLY A 229 -3.84 7.73 -1.67
N VAL A 230 -3.24 6.60 -2.01
CA VAL A 230 -2.78 6.34 -3.37
C VAL A 230 -3.97 5.78 -4.15
N GLY A 231 -4.48 6.55 -5.10
CA GLY A 231 -5.67 6.22 -5.91
C GLY A 231 -5.48 5.06 -6.90
N LEU A 232 -4.80 3.98 -6.48
CA LEU A 232 -4.61 2.78 -7.28
C LEU A 232 -5.84 1.89 -7.16
N GLU A 233 -6.45 1.58 -8.29
CA GLU A 233 -7.63 0.73 -8.42
C GLU A 233 -7.30 -0.53 -9.22
N SER A 234 -6.42 -0.39 -10.21
CA SER A 234 -6.04 -1.45 -11.14
C SER A 234 -4.70 -2.09 -10.78
N GLY A 235 -4.42 -3.25 -11.40
CA GLY A 235 -3.18 -3.99 -11.22
C GLY A 235 -3.19 -4.95 -10.04
N ARG A 236 -2.00 -5.43 -9.66
CA ARG A 236 -1.82 -6.40 -8.57
C ARG A 236 -0.77 -5.95 -7.58
N PHE A 237 -0.99 -6.25 -6.30
CA PHE A 237 -0.06 -6.03 -5.20
C PHE A 237 0.27 -7.34 -4.49
N GLU A 238 1.52 -7.50 -4.11
CA GLU A 238 2.03 -8.59 -3.27
C GLU A 238 3.00 -7.98 -2.26
N GLY A 239 2.83 -8.24 -0.97
CA GLY A 239 3.74 -7.68 0.02
C GLY A 239 3.17 -7.55 1.41
N ARG A 240 3.62 -6.51 2.10
CA ARG A 240 3.41 -6.29 3.53
C ARG A 240 2.96 -4.87 3.80
N LEU A 241 1.94 -4.75 4.64
CA LEU A 241 1.51 -3.51 5.24
C LEU A 241 1.73 -3.63 6.74
N SER A 242 2.49 -2.71 7.32
CA SER A 242 2.81 -2.69 8.74
C SER A 242 2.32 -1.39 9.35
N TYR A 243 1.64 -1.52 10.48
CA TYR A 243 1.22 -0.44 11.35
C TYR A 243 1.97 -0.57 12.68
N GLY A 244 2.43 0.54 13.23
CA GLY A 244 3.08 0.59 14.53
C GLY A 244 2.68 1.84 15.31
N GLU A 245 2.51 1.66 16.63
CA GLU A 245 2.35 2.77 17.58
C GLU A 245 3.56 2.83 18.50
N SER A 246 4.17 4.01 18.59
CA SER A 246 5.26 4.29 19.51
C SER A 246 5.04 5.63 20.20
N ASP A 247 5.85 5.93 21.21
CA ASP A 247 5.84 7.25 21.86
C ASP A 247 6.19 8.38 20.86
N GLY A 248 6.87 8.04 19.75
CA GLY A 248 7.22 8.95 18.65
C GLY A 248 6.12 9.16 17.61
N GLY A 249 4.92 8.61 17.82
CA GLY A 249 3.79 8.71 16.90
C GLY A 249 3.47 7.39 16.19
N ARG A 250 2.56 7.49 15.22
CA ARG A 250 2.04 6.36 14.46
C ARG A 250 2.78 6.23 13.15
N THR A 251 3.11 5.00 12.77
CA THR A 251 3.81 4.72 11.51
C THR A 251 3.08 3.67 10.71
N VAL A 252 2.84 3.95 9.44
CA VAL A 252 2.42 2.95 8.44
C VAL A 252 3.55 2.77 7.45
N THR A 253 3.91 1.52 7.22
CA THR A 253 4.92 1.14 6.23
C THR A 253 4.31 0.16 5.23
N VAL A 254 4.46 0.44 3.94
CA VAL A 254 4.07 -0.48 2.86
C VAL A 254 5.33 -0.93 2.14
N ARG A 255 5.47 -2.23 1.90
CA ARG A 255 6.56 -2.86 1.13
C ARG A 255 6.00 -3.93 0.24
N GLY A 256 6.51 -4.09 -0.97
CA GLY A 256 6.01 -5.12 -1.87
C GLY A 256 6.18 -4.80 -3.34
N ARG A 257 5.53 -5.61 -4.17
CA ARG A 257 5.53 -5.48 -5.63
C ARG A 257 4.17 -5.08 -6.13
N VAL A 258 4.17 -4.18 -7.08
CA VAL A 258 3.04 -3.60 -7.77
C VAL A 258 3.22 -3.88 -9.26
N GLN A 259 2.24 -4.52 -9.89
CA GLN A 259 2.36 -4.97 -11.29
C GLN A 259 1.12 -4.61 -12.10
N GLY A 260 1.35 -4.21 -13.35
CA GLY A 260 0.28 -3.91 -14.32
C GLY A 260 -0.59 -2.74 -13.87
N VAL A 261 0.02 -1.74 -13.23
CA VAL A 261 -0.70 -0.54 -12.78
C VAL A 261 -0.60 0.52 -13.86
N PRO A 262 -1.73 1.09 -14.32
CA PRO A 262 -1.72 2.21 -15.23
C PRO A 262 -0.95 3.38 -14.61
N LEU A 263 -0.03 3.96 -15.38
CA LEU A 263 0.72 5.13 -14.92
C LEU A 263 -0.19 6.34 -14.65
N ALA A 264 -1.36 6.35 -15.29
CA ALA A 264 -2.38 7.36 -15.06
C ALA A 264 -2.88 7.33 -13.61
N GLU A 265 -3.00 6.14 -13.00
CA GLU A 265 -3.38 5.98 -11.59
C GLU A 265 -2.21 6.32 -10.66
N LEU A 266 -0.98 5.92 -11.00
CA LEU A 266 0.22 6.23 -10.20
C LEU A 266 0.55 7.74 -10.17
N THR A 267 0.23 8.45 -11.25
CA THR A 267 0.55 9.88 -11.41
C THR A 267 -0.65 10.77 -11.13
N ALA A 268 -1.85 10.20 -10.95
CA ALA A 268 -3.06 10.93 -10.60
C ALA A 268 -2.83 11.76 -9.34
N GLY A 269 -3.07 13.07 -9.43
CA GLY A 269 -2.88 14.01 -8.32
C GLY A 269 -1.41 14.40 -8.05
N LEU A 270 -0.42 13.59 -8.46
CA LEU A 270 1.01 13.91 -8.34
C LEU A 270 1.55 14.73 -9.51
N MET A 271 1.02 14.53 -10.72
CA MET A 271 1.45 15.26 -11.91
C MET A 271 0.32 16.17 -12.44
N PRO A 272 0.63 17.27 -13.15
CA PRO A 272 -0.38 18.11 -13.80
C PRO A 272 -1.25 17.36 -14.80
N GLN A 273 -0.67 16.35 -15.45
CA GLN A 273 -1.31 15.49 -16.42
C GLN A 273 -1.04 14.03 -16.06
N ALA A 274 -2.06 13.19 -16.18
CA ALA A 274 -1.93 11.76 -15.99
C ALA A 274 -1.08 11.16 -17.12
N TRP A 275 -0.11 10.32 -16.77
CA TRP A 275 0.77 9.69 -17.75
C TRP A 275 0.16 8.42 -18.32
N HIS A 276 0.33 8.20 -19.61
CA HIS A 276 -0.01 6.92 -20.24
C HIS A 276 1.05 5.87 -19.97
N GLY A 277 0.65 4.60 -20.16
CA GLY A 277 1.51 3.44 -20.01
C GLY A 277 1.25 2.65 -18.73
N GLU A 278 2.14 1.72 -18.44
CA GLU A 278 2.02 0.78 -17.33
C GLU A 278 3.32 0.73 -16.52
N GLY A 279 3.17 0.54 -15.21
CA GLY A 279 4.26 0.39 -14.26
C GLY A 279 4.31 -1.02 -13.64
N GLU A 280 5.53 -1.54 -13.55
CA GLU A 280 5.90 -2.64 -12.65
C GLU A 280 6.92 -2.10 -11.65
N LEU A 281 6.51 -1.99 -10.39
CA LEU A 281 7.27 -1.33 -9.33
C LEU A 281 7.47 -2.27 -8.14
N GLU A 282 8.66 -2.27 -7.58
CA GLU A 282 8.95 -2.83 -6.26
C GLU A 282 9.13 -1.66 -5.30
N LEU A 283 8.23 -1.57 -4.32
CA LEU A 283 8.31 -0.66 -3.20
C LEU A 283 9.19 -1.31 -2.13
N ASP A 284 10.43 -0.82 -2.04
CA ASP A 284 11.33 -1.17 -0.95
C ASP A 284 10.76 -0.64 0.37
N GLU A 285 10.19 0.57 0.33
CA GLU A 285 9.57 1.21 1.49
C GLU A 285 8.67 2.38 1.08
N LEU A 286 7.45 2.44 1.59
CA LEU A 286 6.63 3.64 1.64
C LEU A 286 6.27 3.89 3.10
N THR A 287 6.67 5.02 3.66
CA THR A 287 6.45 5.35 5.07
C THR A 287 5.54 6.56 5.21
N LEU A 288 4.52 6.41 6.03
CA LEU A 288 3.64 7.46 6.51
C LEU A 288 3.85 7.59 8.02
N ARG A 289 4.20 8.79 8.50
CA ARG A 289 4.23 9.09 9.94
C ARG A 289 3.13 10.08 10.27
N ASP A 290 2.30 9.72 11.24
CA ASP A 290 1.12 10.49 11.65
C ASP A 290 0.34 10.97 10.43
N ASP A 291 -0.01 10.03 9.54
CA ASP A 291 -0.90 10.28 8.39
C ASP A 291 -0.31 11.21 7.33
N ARG A 292 1.01 11.36 7.34
CA ARG A 292 1.73 12.21 6.38
C ARG A 292 2.87 11.43 5.75
N PHE A 293 2.95 11.52 4.42
CA PHE A 293 4.06 11.04 3.60
C PHE A 293 5.41 11.43 4.19
N GLU A 294 6.26 10.47 4.53
CA GLU A 294 7.62 10.72 5.02
C GLU A 294 8.63 10.45 3.91
N CYS A 295 8.60 9.24 3.35
CA CYS A 295 9.50 8.80 2.30
C CYS A 295 8.87 7.67 1.46
N VAL A 296 9.23 7.59 0.18
CA VAL A 296 9.06 6.41 -0.66
C VAL A 296 10.38 6.04 -1.32
N ARG A 297 10.69 4.75 -1.27
CA ARG A 297 11.82 4.10 -1.91
C ARG A 297 11.29 3.01 -2.83
N LEU A 298 11.59 3.13 -4.11
CA LEU A 298 11.10 2.22 -5.14
C LEU A 298 12.11 1.98 -6.25
N ARG A 299 11.87 0.90 -6.99
CA ARG A 299 12.55 0.55 -8.23
C ARG A 299 11.57 -0.13 -9.17
N GLY A 300 11.87 -0.22 -10.45
CA GLY A 300 10.95 -0.87 -11.38
C GLY A 300 11.14 -0.50 -12.84
N VAL A 301 10.11 -0.77 -13.63
CA VAL A 301 10.05 -0.46 -15.05
C VAL A 301 8.73 0.25 -15.34
N LEU A 302 8.83 1.35 -16.08
CA LEU A 302 7.72 2.08 -16.64
C LEU A 302 7.77 1.85 -18.15
N THR A 303 6.68 1.36 -18.73
CA THR A 303 6.60 1.01 -20.16
C THR A 303 5.44 1.73 -20.84
N GLY A 304 5.59 2.07 -22.11
CA GLY A 304 4.50 2.66 -22.88
C GLY A 304 4.18 4.12 -22.51
N LEU A 305 5.12 4.82 -21.86
CA LEU A 305 4.95 6.25 -21.56
C LEU A 305 4.98 7.04 -22.84
N LEU A 306 4.13 8.05 -22.96
CA LEU A 306 4.20 8.98 -24.07
C LEU A 306 5.15 10.12 -23.71
N LEU A 307 6.09 10.44 -24.62
CA LEU A 307 7.03 11.53 -24.40
C LEU A 307 6.30 12.87 -24.20
N GLY A 308 5.22 13.10 -24.94
CA GLY A 308 4.37 14.27 -24.81
C GLY A 308 3.82 14.47 -23.40
N ASP A 309 3.47 13.40 -22.68
CA ASP A 309 2.98 13.50 -21.29
C ASP A 309 4.07 14.01 -20.34
N LEU A 310 5.32 13.60 -20.56
CA LEU A 310 6.48 14.02 -19.76
C LEU A 310 6.87 15.47 -20.06
N LEU A 311 6.74 15.90 -21.31
CA LEU A 311 7.15 17.23 -21.77
C LEU A 311 6.03 18.28 -21.72
N ALA A 312 4.77 17.89 -21.50
CA ALA A 312 3.63 18.80 -21.42
C ALA A 312 3.84 19.97 -20.42
N PRO A 313 4.40 19.77 -19.19
CA PRO A 313 4.67 20.87 -18.27
C PRO A 313 5.66 21.93 -18.82
N LEU A 314 6.46 21.54 -19.81
CA LEU A 314 7.47 22.35 -20.50
C LEU A 314 6.97 22.91 -21.84
N GLY A 315 5.69 22.70 -22.19
CA GLY A 315 5.13 23.09 -23.48
C GLY A 315 5.43 22.13 -24.64
N GLY A 316 6.04 20.97 -24.37
CA GLY A 316 6.41 19.97 -25.38
C GLY A 316 5.38 18.86 -25.59
N GLY A 317 4.09 19.13 -25.34
CA GLY A 317 3.03 18.11 -25.39
C GLY A 317 2.81 17.46 -26.77
N GLU A 318 3.24 18.11 -27.84
CA GLU A 318 3.16 17.59 -29.22
C GLU A 318 4.32 16.66 -29.58
N ALA A 319 5.28 16.44 -28.66
CA ALA A 319 6.35 15.48 -28.85
C ALA A 319 5.78 14.06 -28.92
N GLY A 320 5.75 13.49 -30.12
CA GLY A 320 5.50 12.06 -30.30
C GLY A 320 6.62 11.21 -29.69
N GLY A 321 6.36 9.92 -29.52
CA GLY A 321 7.34 8.94 -29.11
C GLY A 321 6.93 8.16 -27.86
N THR A 322 7.48 6.95 -27.75
CA THR A 322 7.19 6.02 -26.66
C THR A 322 8.43 5.81 -25.82
N VAL A 323 8.32 6.04 -24.52
CA VAL A 323 9.40 5.89 -23.55
C VAL A 323 9.25 4.57 -22.79
N THR A 324 10.37 3.89 -22.60
CA THR A 324 10.54 2.83 -21.61
C THR A 324 11.62 3.28 -20.64
N LEU A 325 11.27 3.40 -19.36
CA LEU A 325 12.18 3.81 -18.30
C LEU A 325 12.36 2.67 -17.31
N ARG A 326 13.61 2.41 -16.93
CA ARG A 326 13.98 1.48 -15.87
C ARG A 326 14.48 2.30 -14.68
N VAL A 327 13.72 2.29 -13.60
CA VAL A 327 14.07 2.95 -12.34
C VAL A 327 14.93 1.99 -11.53
N MET A 328 16.23 2.29 -11.43
CA MET A 328 17.17 1.50 -10.63
C MET A 328 16.98 1.77 -9.14
N SER A 329 16.74 3.02 -8.81
CA SER A 329 16.49 3.49 -7.45
C SER A 329 15.81 4.84 -7.54
N ALA A 330 14.72 5.01 -6.81
CA ALA A 330 14.09 6.29 -6.56
C ALA A 330 13.81 6.40 -5.07
N GLU A 331 14.24 7.51 -4.47
CA GLU A 331 14.00 7.89 -3.10
C GLU A 331 13.45 9.32 -3.11
N VAL A 332 12.19 9.45 -2.69
CA VAL A 332 11.45 10.72 -2.69
C VAL A 332 10.92 10.95 -1.29
N SER A 333 11.18 12.14 -0.74
CA SER A 333 10.69 12.59 0.56
C SER A 333 9.92 13.89 0.42
N ARG A 334 9.51 14.49 1.54
CA ARG A 334 8.90 15.83 1.55
C ARG A 334 9.80 16.93 0.97
N ARG A 335 11.11 16.69 0.91
CA ARG A 335 12.10 17.62 0.33
C ARG A 335 12.21 17.50 -1.19
N GLY A 336 11.52 16.51 -1.78
CA GLY A 336 11.60 16.19 -3.20
C GLY A 336 12.39 14.92 -3.45
N ILE A 337 13.09 14.90 -4.58
CA ILE A 337 13.90 13.77 -5.01
C ILE A 337 15.22 13.80 -4.23
N GLU A 338 15.40 12.87 -3.31
CA GLU A 338 16.68 12.70 -2.60
C GLU A 338 17.66 11.95 -3.50
N ARG A 339 17.16 10.91 -4.19
CA ARG A 339 17.93 10.16 -5.18
C ARG A 339 17.03 9.59 -6.25
N LEU A 340 17.41 9.70 -7.52
CA LEU A 340 16.76 9.03 -8.64
C LEU A 340 17.84 8.57 -9.61
N VAL A 341 17.85 7.27 -9.92
CA VAL A 341 18.73 6.67 -10.92
C VAL A 341 17.85 5.93 -11.92
N VAL A 342 17.86 6.39 -13.17
CA VAL A 342 17.05 5.83 -14.24
C VAL A 342 17.89 5.60 -15.48
N SER A 343 17.53 4.57 -16.23
CA SER A 343 17.99 4.35 -17.59
C SER A 343 16.78 4.07 -18.46
N GLY A 344 16.92 4.11 -19.78
CA GLY A 344 15.77 3.88 -20.64
C GLY A 344 16.01 4.24 -22.08
N ARG A 345 14.92 4.23 -22.84
CA ARG A 345 14.92 4.66 -24.24
C ARG A 345 13.61 5.33 -24.58
N CYS A 346 13.67 6.28 -25.49
CA CYS A 346 12.53 6.87 -26.16
C CYS A 346 12.67 6.61 -27.66
N ASP A 347 11.67 5.95 -28.24
CA ASP A 347 11.62 5.63 -29.66
C ASP A 347 10.59 6.51 -30.38
N ASP A 348 10.75 6.68 -31.69
CA ASP A 348 9.85 7.42 -32.60
C ASP A 348 9.58 8.89 -32.22
N VAL A 349 10.58 9.57 -31.67
CA VAL A 349 10.46 10.96 -31.28
C VAL A 349 10.27 11.86 -32.50
N SER A 350 9.15 12.57 -32.57
CA SER A 350 8.88 13.50 -33.66
C SER A 350 9.68 14.78 -33.48
N LEU A 351 10.69 14.99 -34.33
CA LEU A 351 11.47 16.24 -34.33
C LEU A 351 10.61 17.46 -34.69
N ALA A 352 9.59 17.27 -35.52
CA ALA A 352 8.68 18.34 -35.90
C ALA A 352 7.86 18.80 -34.69
N GLY A 353 7.30 17.84 -33.94
CA GLY A 353 6.54 18.13 -32.72
C GLY A 353 7.40 18.78 -31.63
N LEU A 354 8.67 18.34 -31.48
CA LEU A 354 9.60 18.96 -30.53
C LEU A 354 9.97 20.39 -30.88
N THR A 355 10.16 20.67 -32.17
CA THR A 355 10.69 21.97 -32.63
C THR A 355 9.62 23.01 -32.88
N GLN A 356 8.40 22.59 -33.25
CA GLN A 356 7.26 23.48 -33.44
C GLN A 356 6.93 24.30 -32.17
N GLY A 357 7.07 23.70 -30.99
CA GLY A 357 6.88 24.38 -29.70
C GLY A 357 7.91 25.47 -29.40
N LEU A 358 9.05 25.50 -30.09
CA LEU A 358 10.09 26.53 -29.92
C LEU A 358 9.73 27.85 -30.62
N GLY A 359 8.80 27.84 -31.59
CA GLY A 359 8.37 29.05 -32.31
C GLY A 359 9.42 29.63 -33.29
N HIS A 360 10.53 28.93 -33.51
CA HIS A 360 11.65 29.38 -34.36
C HIS A 360 11.79 28.58 -35.67
N GLY A 361 10.77 27.80 -36.04
CA GLY A 361 10.75 26.94 -37.21
C GLY A 361 10.58 25.46 -36.83
N THR A 362 10.79 24.59 -37.80
CA THR A 362 10.52 23.15 -37.69
C THR A 362 11.66 22.31 -38.28
N MET A 363 11.80 21.09 -37.77
CA MET A 363 12.70 20.07 -38.28
C MET A 363 11.94 18.76 -38.47
N THR A 364 12.09 18.10 -39.61
CA THR A 364 11.51 16.77 -39.83
C THR A 364 12.48 15.66 -39.46
N GLY A 365 11.97 14.47 -39.20
CA GLY A 365 12.74 13.27 -38.87
C GLY A 365 12.22 12.59 -37.60
N ARG A 366 12.62 11.34 -37.41
CA ARG A 366 12.31 10.54 -36.21
C ARG A 366 13.57 10.26 -35.44
N ALA A 367 13.56 10.61 -34.16
CA ALA A 367 14.70 10.40 -33.28
C ALA A 367 14.47 9.24 -32.32
N ARG A 368 15.58 8.59 -31.96
CA ARG A 368 15.71 7.67 -30.85
C ARG A 368 16.63 8.30 -29.82
N VAL A 369 16.22 8.28 -28.56
CA VAL A 369 17.04 8.68 -27.42
C VAL A 369 17.28 7.45 -26.57
N VAL A 370 18.53 7.14 -26.25
CA VAL A 370 18.89 6.08 -25.31
C VAL A 370 19.56 6.72 -24.12
N ILE A 371 18.97 6.56 -22.93
CA ILE A 371 19.51 7.05 -21.67
C ILE A 371 20.20 5.88 -21.00
N GLN A 372 21.53 5.91 -20.96
CA GLN A 372 22.33 4.86 -20.32
C GLN A 372 22.32 5.04 -18.80
N ASP A 373 22.46 6.28 -18.35
CA ASP A 373 22.37 6.69 -16.94
C ASP A 373 21.79 8.10 -16.85
N LEU A 374 20.85 8.31 -15.93
CA LEU A 374 20.41 9.61 -15.46
C LEU A 374 20.31 9.54 -13.95
N THR A 375 21.14 10.34 -13.27
CA THR A 375 21.18 10.40 -11.82
C THR A 375 20.84 11.81 -11.35
N VAL A 376 19.80 11.90 -10.52
CA VAL A 376 19.42 13.11 -9.77
C VAL A 376 19.67 12.85 -8.29
N ILE A 377 20.34 13.79 -7.61
CA ILE A 377 20.61 13.75 -6.17
C ILE A 377 20.25 15.10 -5.58
N ASP A 378 19.51 15.11 -4.47
CA ASP A 378 19.06 16.33 -3.79
C ASP A 378 18.40 17.34 -4.74
N ASN A 379 17.51 16.85 -5.61
CA ASN A 379 16.85 17.58 -6.69
C ASN A 379 17.81 18.20 -7.74
N ARG A 380 19.09 17.80 -7.82
CA ARG A 380 20.07 18.30 -8.81
C ARG A 380 20.49 17.22 -9.78
N LEU A 381 20.68 17.58 -11.04
CA LEU A 381 21.18 16.64 -12.05
C LEU A 381 22.67 16.38 -11.81
N ALA A 382 22.98 15.22 -11.23
CA ALA A 382 24.34 14.81 -10.90
C ALA A 382 25.05 14.22 -12.12
N SER A 383 24.39 13.31 -12.84
CA SER A 383 24.91 12.75 -14.09
C SER A 383 23.82 12.48 -15.13
N LEU A 384 24.21 12.54 -16.40
CA LEU A 384 23.45 12.05 -17.55
C LEU A 384 24.44 11.46 -18.55
N ASP A 385 24.14 10.30 -19.11
CA ASP A 385 24.78 9.76 -20.31
C ASP A 385 23.67 9.29 -21.25
N ALA A 386 23.52 9.98 -22.38
CA ALA A 386 22.47 9.70 -23.34
C ALA A 386 22.95 9.83 -24.78
N ASP A 387 22.48 8.93 -25.64
CA ASP A 387 22.68 8.99 -27.09
C ASP A 387 21.40 9.47 -27.77
N LEU A 388 21.52 10.49 -28.61
CA LEU A 388 20.49 10.95 -29.54
C LEU A 388 20.89 10.53 -30.95
N PHE A 389 20.00 9.81 -31.61
CA PHE A 389 20.18 9.39 -33.00
C PHE A 389 18.92 9.71 -33.79
N VAL A 390 19.07 10.31 -34.96
CA VAL A 390 17.96 10.52 -35.90
C VAL A 390 18.03 9.46 -36.99
N GLU A 391 16.91 8.80 -37.23
CA GLU A 391 16.83 7.76 -38.23
C GLU A 391 17.22 8.30 -39.62
N PRO A 392 17.99 7.52 -40.40
CA PRO A 392 18.39 7.93 -41.74
C PRO A 392 17.17 8.17 -42.62
N MET A 393 17.36 8.98 -43.64
CA MET A 393 16.35 9.27 -44.67
C MET A 393 15.66 8.00 -45.18
N GLN A 394 14.33 7.99 -45.18
CA GLN A 394 13.55 6.97 -45.91
C GLN A 394 13.43 7.40 -47.38
N GLU A 395 13.50 6.44 -48.32
CA GLU A 395 13.39 6.74 -49.75
C GLU A 395 12.15 7.59 -50.07
N GLY A 396 12.39 8.72 -50.75
CA GLY A 396 11.32 9.65 -51.18
C GLY A 396 10.86 10.67 -50.14
N ARG A 397 11.43 10.70 -48.92
CA ARG A 397 11.11 11.71 -47.89
C ARG A 397 12.39 12.26 -47.24
N PRO A 398 12.97 13.35 -47.76
CA PRO A 398 14.16 13.96 -47.19
C PRO A 398 13.86 14.55 -45.81
N ASN A 399 14.77 14.33 -44.87
CA ASN A 399 14.74 15.06 -43.60
C ASN A 399 15.28 16.47 -43.83
N TRP A 400 14.63 17.47 -43.25
CA TRP A 400 15.00 18.87 -43.40
C TRP A 400 14.90 19.64 -42.09
N ILE A 401 15.67 20.72 -42.01
CA ILE A 401 15.64 21.69 -40.90
C ILE A 401 15.48 23.10 -41.47
N ASP A 402 14.58 23.89 -40.88
CA ASP A 402 14.46 25.30 -41.23
C ASP A 402 15.72 26.06 -40.80
N ARG A 403 16.23 26.93 -41.66
CA ARG A 403 17.43 27.75 -41.40
C ARG A 403 17.30 28.61 -40.16
N ALA A 404 16.11 29.16 -39.92
CA ALA A 404 15.82 29.99 -38.74
C ALA A 404 16.00 29.18 -37.44
N LEU A 405 15.49 27.94 -37.43
CA LEU A 405 15.63 27.03 -36.31
C LEU A 405 17.09 26.64 -36.09
N LEU A 406 17.82 26.31 -37.17
CA LEU A 406 19.24 25.99 -37.08
C LEU A 406 20.06 27.17 -36.53
N ALA A 407 19.81 28.38 -37.01
CA ALA A 407 20.48 29.59 -36.54
C ALA A 407 20.27 29.81 -35.04
N GLU A 408 19.02 29.69 -34.60
CA GLU A 408 18.63 29.83 -33.20
C GLU A 408 19.30 28.78 -32.31
N LEU A 409 19.28 27.50 -32.74
CA LEU A 409 19.92 26.41 -32.00
C LEU A 409 21.43 26.62 -31.87
N LEU A 410 22.10 27.05 -32.94
CA LEU A 410 23.52 27.32 -32.92
C LEU A 410 23.88 28.49 -32.01
N GLU A 411 23.13 29.60 -32.08
CA GLU A 411 23.42 30.79 -31.28
C GLU A 411 23.07 30.58 -29.81
N ARG A 412 21.90 30.02 -29.48
CA ARG A 412 21.49 29.80 -28.09
C ARG A 412 22.17 28.60 -27.42
N ALA A 413 22.27 27.46 -28.09
CA ALA A 413 22.74 26.24 -27.46
C ALA A 413 24.26 26.08 -27.53
N LEU A 414 24.88 26.47 -28.65
CA LEU A 414 26.32 26.29 -28.87
C LEU A 414 27.12 27.60 -28.79
N GLY A 415 26.46 28.75 -28.73
CA GLY A 415 27.13 30.06 -28.75
C GLY A 415 27.82 30.37 -30.08
N VAL A 416 27.43 29.70 -31.17
CA VAL A 416 28.03 29.83 -32.50
C VAL A 416 27.07 30.57 -33.43
N ARG A 417 27.55 31.59 -34.13
CA ARG A 417 26.77 32.25 -35.19
C ARG A 417 26.99 31.57 -36.53
N LEU A 418 25.91 31.33 -37.26
CA LEU A 418 26.01 30.92 -38.66
C LEU A 418 26.78 31.99 -39.45
N PRO A 419 27.80 31.60 -40.25
CA PRO A 419 28.54 32.57 -41.03
C PRO A 419 27.64 33.25 -42.07
N ALA A 420 27.55 34.59 -42.02
CA ALA A 420 26.66 35.38 -42.86
C ALA A 420 26.97 35.32 -44.37
N PHE A 421 28.15 34.81 -44.75
CA PHE A 421 28.60 34.76 -46.15
C PHE A 421 28.19 33.48 -46.90
N VAL A 422 27.57 32.50 -46.23
CA VAL A 422 27.07 31.29 -46.88
C VAL A 422 25.57 31.45 -47.15
N PRO A 423 25.12 31.60 -48.40
CA PRO A 423 23.71 31.65 -48.73
C PRO A 423 23.06 30.27 -48.52
N LEU A 424 22.69 29.97 -47.27
CA LEU A 424 21.96 28.76 -46.94
C LEU A 424 20.49 28.91 -47.35
N PRO A 425 19.88 27.89 -47.98
CA PRO A 425 18.47 27.89 -48.32
C PRO A 425 17.60 27.99 -47.06
N GLU A 426 16.33 28.37 -47.21
CA GLU A 426 15.39 28.45 -46.09
C GLU A 426 15.19 27.08 -45.40
N ARG A 427 15.28 26.01 -46.17
CA ARG A 427 15.25 24.62 -45.70
C ARG A 427 16.49 23.89 -46.14
N LEU A 428 17.16 23.27 -45.18
CA LEU A 428 18.36 22.48 -45.39
C LEU A 428 18.00 21.01 -45.29
N GLU A 429 18.25 20.23 -46.34
CA GLU A 429 18.20 18.77 -46.27
C GLU A 429 19.37 18.27 -45.42
N TYR A 430 19.16 17.26 -44.58
CA TYR A 430 20.22 16.65 -43.79
C TYR A 430 20.25 15.13 -43.91
N SER A 431 21.46 14.58 -44.01
CA SER A 431 21.70 13.15 -44.20
C SER A 431 22.00 12.41 -42.88
N ALA A 432 22.52 13.12 -41.88
CA ALA A 432 22.80 12.56 -40.57
C ALA A 432 22.66 13.62 -39.46
N LEU A 433 22.03 13.22 -38.35
CA LEU A 433 21.93 14.00 -37.12
C LEU A 433 22.02 13.05 -35.92
N GLY A 434 22.92 13.35 -34.99
CA GLY A 434 23.01 12.61 -33.73
C GLY A 434 24.15 13.10 -32.87
N ALA A 435 24.00 12.95 -31.56
CA ALA A 435 24.96 13.40 -30.56
C ALA A 435 24.95 12.48 -29.35
N ARG A 436 26.08 12.38 -28.65
CA ARG A 436 26.12 11.85 -27.29
C ARG A 436 26.18 13.00 -26.30
N LEU A 437 25.37 12.93 -25.26
CA LEU A 437 25.18 13.94 -24.24
C LEU A 437 25.72 13.39 -22.93
N GLU A 438 26.75 14.01 -22.37
CA GLU A 438 27.23 13.71 -21.02
C GLU A 438 27.02 14.92 -20.12
N VAL A 439 26.39 14.74 -18.97
CA VAL A 439 26.28 15.77 -17.93
C VAL A 439 27.02 15.31 -16.70
N ARG A 440 27.79 16.21 -16.08
CA ARG A 440 28.31 16.06 -14.72
C ARG A 440 28.12 17.36 -13.97
N ASP A 441 27.51 17.29 -12.78
CA ASP A 441 27.27 18.45 -11.92
C ASP A 441 26.61 19.63 -12.66
N GLU A 442 25.55 19.35 -13.43
CA GLU A 442 24.82 20.34 -14.25
C GLU A 442 25.67 21.02 -15.34
N VAL A 443 26.75 20.39 -15.79
CA VAL A 443 27.57 20.84 -16.93
C VAL A 443 27.46 19.83 -18.07
N LEU A 444 26.90 20.27 -19.20
CA LEU A 444 26.67 19.44 -20.39
C LEU A 444 27.87 19.49 -21.34
N GLN A 445 28.34 18.30 -21.72
CA GLN A 445 29.25 18.06 -22.83
C GLN A 445 28.47 17.37 -23.96
N VAL A 446 28.62 17.89 -25.17
CA VAL A 446 27.97 17.37 -26.38
C VAL A 446 29.04 16.83 -27.31
N PHE A 447 28.97 15.54 -27.62
CA PHE A 447 29.89 14.87 -28.52
C PHE A 447 29.21 14.56 -29.84
N GLY A 448 29.95 14.72 -30.94
CA GLY A 448 29.49 14.26 -32.25
C GLY A 448 29.28 12.75 -32.28
N SER A 449 28.43 12.28 -33.18
CA SER A 449 28.18 10.84 -33.38
C SER A 449 28.83 10.30 -34.65
N HIS A 450 29.09 11.16 -35.64
CA HIS A 450 29.51 10.76 -36.98
C HIS A 450 30.52 11.75 -37.59
N GLY A 451 30.85 11.56 -38.87
CA GLY A 451 31.80 12.40 -39.60
C GLY A 451 33.27 12.20 -39.19
N PRO A 452 34.17 13.12 -39.62
CA PRO A 452 35.60 13.02 -39.33
C PRO A 452 35.87 12.93 -37.83
N ARG A 453 36.59 11.88 -37.42
CA ARG A 453 36.91 11.60 -36.00
C ARG A 453 35.69 11.49 -35.06
N ARG A 454 34.48 11.28 -35.60
CA ARG A 454 33.20 11.26 -34.86
C ARG A 454 32.89 12.56 -34.11
N LYS A 455 33.28 13.71 -34.68
CA LYS A 455 33.08 15.04 -34.07
C LYS A 455 31.92 15.83 -34.68
N THR A 456 31.19 15.26 -35.63
CA THR A 456 30.07 15.93 -36.31
C THR A 456 28.74 15.56 -35.66
N ILE A 457 27.91 16.58 -35.42
CA ILE A 457 26.55 16.49 -34.87
C ILE A 457 25.51 16.51 -36.00
N LEU A 458 25.68 17.37 -37.01
CA LEU A 458 24.75 17.52 -38.15
C LEU A 458 25.54 17.56 -39.47
N THR A 459 25.14 16.71 -40.41
CA THR A 459 25.61 16.72 -41.81
C THR A 459 24.45 17.10 -42.72
N VAL A 460 24.62 18.17 -43.49
CA VAL A 460 23.62 18.66 -44.45
C VAL A 460 23.95 18.22 -45.87
N ARG A 461 22.94 18.08 -46.72
CA ARG A 461 23.13 17.80 -48.15
C ARG A 461 22.91 19.07 -48.95
N ILE A 462 23.93 19.46 -49.72
CA ILE A 462 23.89 20.63 -50.62
C ILE A 462 24.40 20.18 -51.98
N ALA A 463 23.58 20.32 -53.03
CA ALA A 463 23.91 19.89 -54.39
C ALA A 463 24.48 18.45 -54.44
N ASP A 464 23.75 17.50 -53.83
CA ASP A 464 24.11 16.08 -53.72
C ASP A 464 25.44 15.77 -53.00
N THR A 465 26.01 16.75 -52.28
CA THR A 465 27.21 16.57 -51.47
C THR A 465 26.87 16.68 -49.98
N ASP A 466 27.30 15.69 -49.21
CA ASP A 466 27.16 15.67 -47.75
C ASP A 466 28.27 16.52 -47.11
N LEU A 467 27.89 17.60 -46.43
CA LEU A 467 28.79 18.56 -45.79
C LEU A 467 28.55 18.61 -44.28
N PRO A 468 29.59 18.38 -43.45
CA PRO A 468 29.47 18.51 -42.01
C PRO A 468 29.26 19.99 -41.65
N LEU A 469 28.15 20.31 -40.98
CA LEU A 469 27.75 21.69 -40.69
C LEU A 469 27.88 22.05 -39.22
N VAL A 470 27.47 21.13 -38.33
CA VAL A 470 27.54 21.35 -36.88
C VAL A 470 28.51 20.35 -36.28
N PHE A 471 29.52 20.86 -35.59
CA PHE A 471 30.54 20.08 -34.89
C PHE A 471 30.31 20.12 -33.38
N GLU A 472 30.97 19.22 -32.66
CA GLU A 472 31.02 19.26 -31.20
C GLU A 472 31.46 20.65 -30.70
N PRO A 473 30.74 21.26 -29.73
CA PRO A 473 31.17 22.52 -29.13
C PRO A 473 32.46 22.32 -28.33
N GLU A 474 33.36 23.30 -28.40
CA GLU A 474 34.60 23.28 -27.61
C GLU A 474 34.35 23.53 -26.12
N ASN A 475 33.35 24.35 -25.81
CA ASN A 475 33.03 24.76 -24.45
C ASN A 475 31.86 23.96 -23.89
N PRO A 476 31.96 23.50 -22.64
CA PRO A 476 30.84 22.85 -21.97
C PRO A 476 29.72 23.87 -21.69
N ILE A 477 28.48 23.39 -21.68
CA ILE A 477 27.28 24.22 -21.54
C ILE A 477 26.79 24.13 -20.08
N PRO A 478 26.77 25.24 -19.31
CA PRO A 478 26.23 25.23 -17.96
C PRO A 478 24.70 25.09 -18.00
N LEU A 479 24.17 23.99 -17.47
CA LEU A 479 22.73 23.73 -17.37
C LEU A 479 22.10 24.36 -16.13
N ALA A 480 22.89 24.71 -15.11
CA ALA A 480 22.37 25.23 -13.84
C ALA A 480 21.35 26.38 -13.98
N PRO A 481 21.55 27.40 -14.84
CA PRO A 481 20.57 28.47 -15.05
C PRO A 481 19.24 27.97 -15.62
N TRP A 482 19.30 27.01 -16.54
CA TRP A 482 18.15 26.42 -17.23
C TRP A 482 17.37 25.50 -16.29
N LEU A 483 18.08 24.73 -15.47
CA LEU A 483 17.49 23.79 -14.50
C LEU A 483 16.98 24.47 -13.23
N ALA A 484 17.50 25.65 -12.86
CA ALA A 484 17.08 26.35 -11.64
C ALA A 484 15.57 26.67 -11.66
N ALA A 485 15.06 27.21 -12.77
CA ALA A 485 13.64 27.51 -12.91
C ALA A 485 12.76 26.25 -12.89
N LEU A 486 13.20 25.19 -13.57
CA LEU A 486 12.48 23.91 -13.59
C LEU A 486 12.42 23.27 -12.20
N ARG A 487 13.52 23.31 -11.46
CA ARG A 487 13.58 22.80 -10.07
C ARG A 487 12.68 23.57 -9.13
N ALA A 488 12.72 24.90 -9.20
CA ALA A 488 11.87 25.74 -8.37
C ALA A 488 10.39 25.41 -8.60
N ARG A 489 9.96 25.34 -9.86
CA ARG A 489 8.60 24.99 -10.24
C ARG A 489 8.22 23.56 -9.82
N ALA A 490 9.07 22.58 -10.07
CA ALA A 490 8.83 21.19 -9.68
C ALA A 490 8.74 21.02 -8.16
N ALA A 491 9.59 21.72 -7.40
CA ALA A 491 9.55 21.71 -5.94
C ALA A 491 8.28 22.37 -5.39
N GLU A 492 7.86 23.51 -5.95
CA GLU A 492 6.60 24.16 -5.58
C GLU A 492 5.39 23.28 -5.90
N ASP A 493 5.32 22.72 -7.11
CA ASP A 493 4.25 21.83 -7.54
C ASP A 493 4.17 20.56 -6.66
N LEU A 494 5.32 19.93 -6.38
CA LEU A 494 5.38 18.76 -5.52
C LEU A 494 5.00 19.11 -4.08
N HIS A 495 5.49 20.23 -3.54
CA HIS A 495 5.16 20.65 -2.19
C HIS A 495 3.66 20.98 -2.05
N ALA A 496 3.09 21.71 -3.01
CA ALA A 496 1.67 22.02 -3.05
C ALA A 496 0.83 20.74 -3.13
N ARG A 497 1.26 19.75 -3.93
CA ARG A 497 0.56 18.47 -4.08
C ARG A 497 0.69 17.57 -2.86
N LEU A 498 1.88 17.45 -2.28
CA LEU A 498 2.07 16.71 -1.02
C LEU A 498 1.30 17.36 0.15
N ALA A 499 1.13 18.68 0.13
CA ALA A 499 0.29 19.40 1.09
C ALA A 499 -1.22 19.25 0.78
N ALA A 500 -1.59 19.13 -0.50
CA ALA A 500 -2.97 18.97 -0.98
C ALA A 500 -3.44 17.50 -0.98
N LEU A 501 -2.53 16.53 -0.95
CA LEU A 501 -2.80 15.20 -0.43
C LEU A 501 -3.33 15.44 0.96
N ALA A 502 -4.66 15.45 1.08
CA ALA A 502 -5.33 15.54 2.37
C ALA A 502 -4.61 14.57 3.28
N PRO A 503 -4.34 14.92 4.56
CA PRO A 503 -3.87 13.94 5.51
C PRO A 503 -4.78 12.74 5.31
N THR A 504 -4.21 11.69 4.74
CA THR A 504 -4.85 10.41 4.72
C THR A 504 -4.78 10.10 6.17
N ASP A 505 -5.89 10.39 6.82
CA ASP A 505 -6.19 10.12 8.19
C ASP A 505 -6.88 8.74 8.23
N PRO A 506 -6.42 7.65 7.55
CA PRO A 506 -7.09 6.39 7.69
C PRO A 506 -6.73 5.81 9.03
N VAL A 507 -5.51 6.00 9.55
CA VAL A 507 -5.11 5.53 10.88
C VAL A 507 -5.78 6.38 11.95
N ARG A 508 -5.65 7.71 11.92
CA ARG A 508 -6.34 8.54 12.89
C ARG A 508 -7.88 8.52 12.73
N ARG A 509 -8.52 8.21 11.58
CA ARG A 509 -9.96 7.88 11.50
C ARG A 509 -10.23 6.43 11.92
N LEU A 510 -9.29 5.50 11.71
CA LEU A 510 -9.25 4.13 12.24
C LEU A 510 -9.17 4.11 13.77
N TRP A 511 -8.75 5.19 14.44
CA TRP A 511 -8.57 5.21 15.89
C TRP A 511 -9.33 6.35 16.60
N GLU A 512 -9.35 7.55 16.03
CA GLU A 512 -9.92 8.79 16.60
C GLU A 512 -11.26 9.24 15.98
N GLY A 513 -11.97 8.39 15.23
CA GLY A 513 -13.41 8.50 14.92
C GLY A 513 -14.00 9.91 14.76
N ARG A 514 -13.38 10.77 13.94
CA ARG A 514 -13.92 12.10 13.62
C ARG A 514 -14.67 12.01 12.29
N PRO A 515 -15.95 12.42 12.21
CA PRO A 515 -16.62 12.53 10.91
C PRO A 515 -15.90 13.60 10.05
N PRO A 516 -15.96 13.49 8.72
CA PRO A 516 -15.53 14.58 7.85
C PRO A 516 -16.33 15.84 8.24
N ALA A 517 -15.64 16.98 8.35
CA ALA A 517 -16.30 18.25 8.65
C ALA A 517 -17.36 18.52 7.58
N GLY A 518 -18.64 18.49 7.95
CA GLY A 518 -19.77 18.77 7.06
C GLY A 518 -20.71 17.60 6.73
N ALA A 519 -20.53 16.39 7.28
CA ALA A 519 -21.55 15.35 7.12
C ALA A 519 -22.81 15.65 7.97
N PRO A 520 -24.02 15.69 7.37
CA PRO A 520 -25.25 15.84 8.14
C PRO A 520 -25.42 14.63 9.07
N ALA A 521 -25.91 14.88 10.29
CA ALA A 521 -26.22 13.81 11.23
C ALA A 521 -27.20 12.81 10.56
N PRO A 522 -26.95 11.49 10.61
CA PRO A 522 -27.87 10.53 10.04
C PRO A 522 -29.21 10.62 10.78
N GLU A 523 -30.30 10.81 10.03
CA GLU A 523 -31.65 10.72 10.57
C GLU A 523 -31.83 9.32 11.21
N PRO A 524 -32.42 9.24 12.42
CA PRO A 524 -32.67 7.96 13.07
C PRO A 524 -33.65 7.15 12.22
N ALA A 525 -33.15 6.09 11.59
CA ALA A 525 -33.97 5.15 10.86
C ALA A 525 -35.01 4.52 11.81
N HIS A 526 -36.28 4.63 11.44
CA HIS A 526 -37.39 4.02 12.15
C HIS A 526 -37.14 2.54 12.43
N ALA A 527 -37.17 2.17 13.71
CA ALA A 527 -37.17 0.79 14.15
C ALA A 527 -38.39 0.06 13.55
N PRO A 528 -38.23 -1.16 12.99
CA PRO A 528 -39.38 -1.97 12.64
C PRO A 528 -40.09 -2.39 13.93
N HIS A 529 -41.35 -1.97 14.07
CA HIS A 529 -42.25 -2.49 15.09
C HIS A 529 -42.30 -4.03 14.98
N ARG A 530 -41.99 -4.71 16.08
CA ARG A 530 -42.45 -6.07 16.36
C ARG A 530 -43.68 -6.00 17.24
#